data_AF-A0A3E0NP52-F1
#
_entry.id   AF-A0A3E0NP52-F1
#
_cell.length_a   1.000
_cell.length_b   1.000
_cell.length_c   1.000
_cell.angle_alpha   90.00
_cell.angle_beta   90.00
_cell.angle_gamma   90.00
#
_symmetry.space_group_name_H-M   'P 1'
#
loop_
_entity.id
_entity.type
_entity.pdbx_description
1 polymer ?
#
loop_
_entity_poly.entity_id
_entity_poly.type
_entity_poly.pdbx_seq_one_letter_code
_entity_poly.pdbx_strand_id
1 'polypeptide(L)'
;MQELLREAGPLFGPVICFGLVALFFAARYSLTLAPSDRAAGVGCTVVTLLTGGVGFLGGARRALGVPREVLEENLLVALIGVKEATSCLTLALLFAVVVAPLLTAGAYRATHGDSDARAAAPARLAT
;
A
#
# COMPACT_ATOMS: atom_id res chain seq x y z
N MET A 1 19.62 -9.73 -1.40
CA MET A 1 18.26 -9.38 -1.91
C MET A 1 17.40 -10.60 -2.18
N GLN A 2 17.93 -11.68 -2.79
CA GLN A 2 17.20 -12.95 -2.95
C GLN A 2 16.90 -13.66 -1.62
N GLU A 3 17.77 -13.57 -0.60
CA GLU A 3 17.51 -14.13 0.74
C GLU A 3 16.31 -13.47 1.45
N LEU A 4 16.18 -12.14 1.34
CA LEU A 4 15.04 -11.40 1.90
C LEU A 4 13.70 -11.84 1.28
N LEU A 5 13.67 -12.14 -0.02
CA LEU A 5 12.49 -12.66 -0.72
C LEU A 5 12.19 -14.13 -0.40
N ARG A 6 13.22 -14.91 -0.05
CA ARG A 6 13.07 -16.33 0.31
C ARG A 6 12.53 -16.50 1.73
N GLU A 7 12.87 -15.57 2.64
CA GLU A 7 12.44 -15.59 4.04
C GLU A 7 11.12 -14.85 4.30
N ALA A 8 10.76 -13.84 3.48
CA ALA A 8 9.65 -12.95 3.81
C ALA A 8 8.24 -13.46 3.43
N GLY A 9 8.15 -14.67 2.89
CA GLY A 9 6.87 -15.30 2.57
C GLY A 9 6.35 -15.03 1.16
N PRO A 10 5.46 -15.92 0.65
CA PRO A 10 5.00 -15.86 -0.73
C PRO A 10 4.19 -14.59 -1.05
N LEU A 11 3.65 -13.91 -0.03
CA LEU A 11 2.82 -12.71 -0.19
C LEU A 11 3.63 -11.41 -0.12
N PHE A 12 4.91 -11.46 0.25
CA PHE A 12 5.77 -10.28 0.34
C PHE A 12 6.03 -9.64 -1.02
N GLY A 13 6.28 -10.45 -2.05
CA GLY A 13 6.46 -9.99 -3.43
C GLY A 13 5.25 -9.20 -3.94
N PRO A 14 4.04 -9.79 -3.90
CA PRO A 14 2.80 -9.08 -4.26
C PRO A 14 2.58 -7.78 -3.48
N VAL A 15 2.83 -7.73 -2.16
CA VAL A 15 2.73 -6.48 -1.37
C VAL A 15 3.67 -5.40 -1.91
N ILE A 16 4.91 -5.74 -2.23
CA ILE A 16 5.87 -4.79 -2.83
C ILE A 16 5.39 -4.33 -4.21
N CYS A 17 5.00 -5.27 -5.08
CA CYS A 17 4.57 -4.94 -6.44
C CYS A 17 3.38 -3.98 -6.44
N PHE A 18 2.30 -4.31 -5.71
CA PHE A 18 1.12 -3.44 -5.65
C PHE A 18 1.41 -2.14 -4.90
N GLY A 19 2.27 -2.17 -3.87
CA GLY A 19 2.70 -0.97 -3.13
C GLY A 19 3.45 0.02 -4.01
N LEU A 20 4.41 -0.45 -4.82
CA LEU A 20 5.16 0.39 -5.75
C LEU A 20 4.27 0.93 -6.89
N VAL A 21 3.36 0.11 -7.41
CA VAL A 21 2.41 0.56 -8.43
C VAL A 21 1.44 1.61 -7.86
N ALA A 22 0.95 1.41 -6.63
CA ALA A 22 0.13 2.41 -5.94
C ALA A 22 0.89 3.73 -5.76
N LEU A 23 2.16 3.66 -5.35
CA LEU A 23 3.03 4.82 -5.19
C LEU A 23 3.25 5.54 -6.53
N PHE A 24 3.49 4.80 -7.60
CA PHE A 24 3.65 5.36 -8.94
C PHE A 24 2.39 6.11 -9.39
N PHE A 25 1.21 5.51 -9.26
CA PHE A 25 -0.05 6.17 -9.64
C PHE A 25 -0.39 7.36 -8.74
N ALA A 26 -0.09 7.28 -7.44
CA ALA A 26 -0.29 8.40 -6.53
C ALA A 26 0.63 9.58 -6.82
N ALA A 27 1.91 9.31 -7.13
CA ALA A 27 2.87 10.32 -7.55
C ALA A 27 2.48 10.91 -8.92
N ARG A 28 2.04 10.07 -9.87
CA ARG A 28 1.56 10.54 -11.18
C ARG A 28 0.33 11.41 -11.03
N TYR A 29 -0.66 10.98 -10.24
CA TYR A 29 -1.88 11.75 -9.98
C TYR A 29 -1.58 13.13 -9.38
N SER A 30 -0.60 13.22 -8.47
CA SER A 30 -0.22 14.50 -7.89
C SER A 30 0.32 15.50 -8.92
N LEU A 31 0.78 15.02 -10.09
CA LEU A 31 1.27 15.82 -11.21
C LEU A 31 0.23 16.03 -12.31
N THR A 32 -0.46 14.97 -12.75
CA THR A 32 -1.37 14.97 -13.90
C THR A 32 -2.82 15.30 -13.54
N LEU A 33 -3.21 15.10 -12.28
CA LEU A 33 -4.58 15.26 -11.77
C LEU A 33 -5.64 14.40 -12.49
N ALA A 34 -5.22 13.36 -13.23
CA ALA A 34 -6.13 12.48 -13.95
C ALA A 34 -6.93 11.60 -12.95
N PRO A 35 -8.28 11.61 -12.98
CA PRO A 35 -9.08 10.84 -12.03
C PRO A 35 -8.90 9.32 -12.15
N SER A 36 -8.49 8.83 -13.33
CA SER A 36 -8.10 7.43 -13.53
C SER A 36 -6.87 7.03 -12.71
N ASP A 37 -5.88 7.92 -12.61
CA ASP A 37 -4.65 7.68 -11.84
C ASP A 37 -4.97 7.66 -10.33
N ARG A 38 -5.92 8.49 -9.87
CA ARG A 38 -6.44 8.43 -8.49
C ARG A 38 -7.10 7.08 -8.20
N ALA A 39 -8.01 6.64 -9.07
CA ALA A 39 -8.72 5.37 -8.89
C ALA A 39 -7.74 4.17 -8.90
N ALA A 40 -6.77 4.18 -9.82
CA ALA A 40 -5.71 3.17 -9.87
C ALA A 40 -4.83 3.18 -8.61
N GLY A 41 -4.40 4.36 -8.14
CA GLY A 41 -3.63 4.50 -6.91
C GLY A 41 -4.36 3.94 -5.69
N VAL A 42 -5.62 4.35 -5.48
CA VAL A 42 -6.47 3.83 -4.39
C VAL A 42 -6.68 2.33 -4.52
N GLY A 43 -7.02 1.84 -5.72
CA GLY A 43 -7.25 0.42 -5.97
C GLY A 43 -6.01 -0.42 -5.64
N CYS A 44 -4.84 -0.01 -6.11
CA CYS A 44 -3.58 -0.69 -5.78
C CYS A 44 -3.27 -0.62 -4.29
N THR A 45 -3.51 0.51 -3.59
CA THR A 45 -3.33 0.59 -2.14
C THR A 45 -4.23 -0.38 -1.38
N VAL A 46 -5.51 -0.50 -1.78
CA VAL A 46 -6.45 -1.46 -1.17
C VAL A 46 -5.96 -2.89 -1.38
N VAL A 47 -5.53 -3.24 -2.60
CA VAL A 47 -4.98 -4.58 -2.89
C VAL A 47 -3.72 -4.84 -2.08
N THR A 48 -2.82 -3.86 -1.93
CA THR A 48 -1.62 -3.97 -1.09
C THR A 48 -1.98 -4.27 0.37
N LEU A 49 -2.95 -3.53 0.93
CA LEU A 49 -3.42 -3.73 2.30
C LEU A 49 -4.07 -5.10 2.49
N LEU A 50 -4.94 -5.53 1.56
CA LEU A 50 -5.55 -6.85 1.61
C LEU A 50 -4.50 -7.95 1.54
N THR A 51 -3.53 -7.82 0.65
CA THR A 51 -2.43 -8.80 0.50
C THR A 51 -1.57 -8.86 1.77
N GLY A 52 -1.23 -7.72 2.35
CA GLY A 52 -0.50 -7.65 3.63
C GLY A 52 -1.30 -8.23 4.78
N GLY A 53 -2.60 -7.97 4.85
CA GLY A 53 -3.52 -8.54 5.85
C GLY A 53 -3.69 -10.05 5.73
N VAL A 54 -3.80 -10.58 4.50
CA VAL A 54 -3.82 -12.03 4.25
C VAL A 54 -2.49 -12.68 4.65
N GLY A 55 -1.36 -12.03 4.35
CA GLY A 55 -0.04 -12.48 4.80
C GLY A 55 0.07 -12.55 6.32
N PHE A 56 -0.44 -11.53 7.00
CA PHE A 56 -0.51 -11.50 8.46
C PHE A 56 -1.37 -12.62 9.03
N LEU A 57 -2.60 -12.79 8.53
CA LEU A 57 -3.51 -13.85 8.98
C LEU A 57 -2.93 -15.25 8.72
N GLY A 58 -2.28 -15.45 7.58
CA GLY A 58 -1.61 -16.70 7.23
C GLY A 58 -0.47 -17.04 8.21
N GLY A 59 0.42 -16.08 8.48
CA GLY A 59 1.51 -16.27 9.43
C GLY A 59 1.03 -16.39 10.88
N ALA A 60 0.01 -15.62 11.28
CA ALA A 60 -0.60 -15.73 12.61
C ALA A 60 -1.27 -17.10 12.84
N ARG A 61 -1.99 -17.64 11.84
CA ARG A 61 -2.55 -19.00 11.91
C ARG A 61 -1.47 -20.07 12.07
N ARG A 62 -0.35 -19.92 11.37
CA ARG A 62 0.80 -20.85 11.52
C ARG A 62 1.41 -20.74 12.91
N ALA A 63 1.58 -19.54 13.45
CA ALA A 63 2.14 -19.33 14.78
C ALA A 63 1.22 -19.87 15.90
N LEU A 64 -0.10 -19.69 15.78
CA LEU A 64 -1.08 -20.13 16.78
C LEU A 64 -1.44 -21.62 16.67
N GLY A 65 -1.19 -22.25 15.53
CA GLY A 65 -1.51 -23.66 15.27
C GLY A 65 -0.45 -24.66 15.74
N VAL A 66 0.70 -24.20 16.26
CA VAL A 66 1.76 -25.08 16.75
C VAL A 66 1.39 -25.62 18.14
N PRO A 67 1.30 -26.96 18.34
CA PRO A 67 1.05 -27.55 19.65
C PRO A 67 2.10 -27.10 20.65
N ARG A 68 1.70 -26.81 21.90
CA ARG A 68 2.61 -26.33 22.97
C ARG A 68 3.82 -27.25 23.19
N GLU A 69 3.64 -28.55 23.01
CA GLU A 69 4.70 -29.57 23.16
C GLU A 69 5.78 -29.48 22.07
N VAL A 70 5.44 -28.95 20.89
CA VAL A 70 6.35 -28.76 19.75
C VAL A 70 6.99 -27.36 19.78
N LEU A 71 6.43 -26.45 20.59
CA LEU A 71 6.82 -25.05 20.65
C LEU A 71 8.18 -24.83 21.33
N GLU A 72 8.56 -25.69 22.29
CA GLU A 72 9.87 -25.60 22.95
C GLU A 72 11.03 -26.02 22.03
N GLU A 73 10.81 -27.02 21.17
CA GLU A 73 11.80 -27.45 20.16
C GLU A 73 11.79 -26.59 18.89
N ASN A 74 10.64 -26.01 18.52
CA ASN A 74 10.46 -25.26 17.27
C ASN A 74 10.13 -23.77 17.47
N LEU A 75 10.51 -23.19 18.61
CA LEU A 75 10.28 -21.78 18.94
C LEU A 75 10.75 -20.84 17.81
N LEU A 76 11.89 -21.16 17.19
CA LEU A 76 12.44 -20.44 16.04
C LEU A 76 11.48 -20.40 14.85
N VAL A 77 10.81 -21.51 14.54
CA VAL A 77 9.86 -21.61 13.42
C VAL A 77 8.62 -20.74 13.69
N ALA A 78 8.13 -20.75 14.93
CA ALA A 78 7.01 -19.89 15.34
C ALA A 78 7.40 -18.40 15.28
N LEU A 79 8.59 -18.03 15.75
CA LEU A 79 9.13 -16.68 15.68
C LEU A 79 9.32 -16.20 14.24
N ILE A 80 9.80 -17.06 13.34
CA ILE A 80 9.92 -16.78 11.90
C ILE A 80 8.53 -16.49 11.32
N GLY A 81 7.53 -17.31 11.64
CA GLY A 81 6.15 -17.09 11.18
C GLY A 81 5.55 -15.76 11.66
N VAL A 82 5.82 -15.36 12.90
CA VAL A 82 5.40 -14.05 13.44
C VAL A 82 6.15 -12.89 12.78
N LYS A 83 7.47 -13.02 12.57
CA LYS A 83 8.28 -12.02 11.85
C LYS A 83 7.77 -11.83 10.43
N GLU A 84 7.44 -12.91 9.73
CA GLU A 84 6.93 -12.89 8.36
C GLU A 84 5.56 -12.19 8.30
N ALA A 85 4.64 -12.57 9.20
CA ALA A 85 3.31 -11.97 9.33
C ALA A 85 3.37 -10.46 9.58
N THR A 86 4.19 -10.05 10.56
CA THR A 86 4.33 -8.64 10.95
C THR A 86 5.03 -7.83 9.88
N SER A 87 6.01 -8.40 9.17
CA SER A 87 6.76 -7.71 8.10
C SER A 87 5.87 -7.40 6.89
N CYS A 88 5.03 -8.35 6.44
CA CYS A 88 4.08 -8.11 5.35
C CYS A 88 3.07 -7.01 5.69
N LEU A 89 2.50 -7.04 6.90
CA LEU A 89 1.55 -6.03 7.35
C LEU A 89 2.20 -4.66 7.50
N THR A 90 3.37 -4.60 8.13
CA THR A 90 4.12 -3.34 8.33
C THR A 90 4.45 -2.69 7.00
N LEU A 91 4.89 -3.47 6.01
CA LEU A 91 5.21 -2.95 4.69
C LEU A 91 3.97 -2.44 3.95
N ALA A 92 2.86 -3.17 4.02
CA ALA A 92 1.59 -2.74 3.41
C ALA A 92 1.09 -1.42 4.03
N LEU A 93 1.18 -1.29 5.36
CA LEU A 93 0.85 -0.06 6.08
C LEU A 93 1.78 1.09 5.72
N LEU A 94 3.08 0.83 5.59
CA LEU A 94 4.06 1.85 5.18
C LEU A 94 3.70 2.41 3.79
N PHE A 95 3.39 1.56 2.82
CA PHE A 95 2.94 2.01 1.50
C PHE A 95 1.65 2.83 1.59
N ALA A 96 0.67 2.40 2.38
CA ALA A 96 -0.57 3.15 2.56
C ALA A 96 -0.33 4.55 3.17
N VAL A 97 0.55 4.64 4.19
CA VAL A 97 0.92 5.90 4.84
C VAL A 97 1.62 6.85 3.86
N VAL A 98 2.44 6.36 2.94
CA VAL A 98 3.12 7.20 1.93
C VAL A 98 2.20 7.58 0.78
N VAL A 99 1.31 6.68 0.35
CA VAL A 99 0.38 6.93 -0.77
C VAL A 99 -0.73 7.91 -0.38
N ALA A 100 -1.26 7.83 0.84
CA ALA A 100 -2.32 8.70 1.33
C ALA A 100 -2.04 10.21 1.17
N PRO A 101 -0.90 10.78 1.62
CA PRO A 101 -0.61 12.20 1.47
C PRO A 101 -0.43 12.60 -0.01
N LEU A 102 0.12 11.73 -0.86
CA LEU A 102 0.27 12.02 -2.30
C LEU A 102 -1.10 12.13 -3.00
N LEU A 103 -2.01 11.19 -2.70
CA LEU A 103 -3.38 11.23 -3.22
C LEU A 103 -4.14 12.45 -2.68
N THR A 104 -3.94 12.78 -1.41
CA THR A 104 -4.58 13.95 -0.78
C THR A 104 -4.06 15.25 -1.38
N ALA A 105 -2.74 15.37 -1.61
CA ALA A 105 -2.14 16.52 -2.27
C ALA A 105 -2.64 16.68 -3.72
N GLY A 106 -2.74 15.58 -4.48
CA GLY A 106 -3.34 15.59 -5.82
C GLY A 106 -4.80 16.02 -5.79
N ALA A 107 -5.60 15.50 -4.87
CA ALA A 107 -7.00 15.88 -4.73
C ALA A 107 -7.16 17.36 -4.35
N TYR A 108 -6.35 17.86 -3.42
CA TYR A 108 -6.34 19.27 -3.03
C TYR A 108 -5.98 20.19 -4.21
N ARG A 109 -4.96 19.82 -5.00
CA ARG A 109 -4.60 20.56 -6.22
C ARG A 109 -5.71 20.54 -7.27
N ALA A 110 -6.40 19.42 -7.44
CA ALA A 110 -7.51 19.32 -8.38
C ALA A 110 -8.67 20.25 -8.01
N THR A 111 -9.00 20.38 -6.72
CA THR A 111 -10.10 21.25 -6.28
C THR A 111 -9.74 22.74 -6.28
N HIS A 112 -8.50 23.10 -5.97
CA HIS A 112 -8.06 24.50 -5.91
C HIS A 112 -7.56 25.03 -7.27
N GLY A 113 -6.93 24.19 -8.10
CA GLY A 113 -6.50 24.58 -9.45
C GLY A 113 -7.66 24.81 -10.41
N ASP A 114 -8.78 24.08 -10.26
CA ASP A 114 -10.01 24.34 -11.03
C ASP A 114 -10.71 25.63 -10.57
N SER A 115 -10.47 26.05 -9.32
CA SER A 115 -10.97 27.32 -8.78
C SER A 115 -10.27 28.53 -9.42
N ASP A 116 -8.94 28.47 -9.58
CA ASP A 116 -8.16 29.53 -10.24
C ASP A 116 -8.48 29.61 -11.75
N ALA A 117 -8.66 28.47 -12.43
CA ALA A 117 -9.01 28.42 -13.85
C ALA A 117 -10.43 28.96 -14.13
N ARG A 118 -11.41 28.66 -13.26
CA ARG A 118 -12.78 29.20 -13.36
C ARG A 118 -12.84 30.67 -12.98
N ALA A 119 -12.02 31.15 -12.04
CA ALA A 119 -11.92 32.57 -11.71
C ALA A 119 -11.32 33.41 -12.86
N ALA A 120 -10.52 32.82 -13.74
CA ALA A 120 -9.99 33.47 -14.95
C ALA A 120 -10.95 33.45 -16.16
N ALA A 121 -11.98 32.60 -16.15
CA ALA A 121 -12.93 32.44 -17.26
C ALA A 121 -13.93 33.59 -17.50
N PRO A 122 -14.40 34.39 -16.51
CA PRO A 122 -15.45 35.39 -16.76
C PRO A 122 -14.98 36.62 -17.56
N ALA A 123 -13.67 36.76 -17.85
CA ALA A 123 -13.16 37.89 -18.65
C ALA A 123 -13.21 37.67 -20.17
N ARG A 124 -13.45 36.45 -20.67
CA ARG A 124 -13.38 36.13 -22.12
C ARG A 124 -14.73 36.05 -22.84
N LEU A 125 -15.85 36.21 -22.14
CA LEU A 125 -17.20 36.14 -22.72
C LEU A 125 -17.91 37.51 -22.80
N ALA A 126 -17.19 38.61 -22.54
CA ALA A 126 -17.73 39.96 -22.52
C ALA A 126 -17.25 40.87 -23.67
N THR A 127 -16.71 40.29 -24.76
CA THR A 127 -16.31 41.01 -25.98
C THR A 127 -16.96 40.42 -27.21
#